data_AF-A0A5V4T892-F1
#
_entry.id   AF-A0A5V4T892-F1
#
_cell.length_a   1.000
_cell.length_b   1.000
_cell.length_c   1.000
_cell.angle_alpha   90.00
_cell.angle_beta   90.00
_cell.angle_gamma   90.00
#
_symmetry.space_group_name_H-M   'P 1'
#
loop_
_entity.id
_entity.type
_entity.pdbx_description
1 polymer ?
#
loop_
_entity_poly.entity_id
_entity_poly.type
_entity_poly.pdbx_seq_one_letter_code
_entity_poly.pdbx_strand_id
1 'polypeptide(L)'
;MTPTTRKTHATTENGIVTLYDTNGQGDITGRFSVPVDDIPARLDKGEWDDDQTTAFCLIEAWMESPLNVDSRLVHRWLVASTWIAERCEAFEAFECTSDETHYFSTEDDADGFHYEVYLTPESARRTLAESVEIPLAEKYGDEEGNRRAIAFYQRMLKFTNSPLSLSDSGLQYLTGLYTAAARESGECWQTLQEGDDDFI
;
A
#
# COMPACT_ATOMS: atom_id res chain seq x y z
N MET A 1 8.44 -20.98 -23.23
CA MET A 1 7.40 -21.53 -22.35
C MET A 1 6.33 -20.46 -22.23
N THR A 2 5.09 -20.77 -22.63
CA THR A 2 3.96 -19.85 -22.46
C THR A 2 3.64 -19.75 -20.96
N PRO A 3 3.50 -18.55 -20.37
CA PRO A 3 3.12 -18.45 -18.97
C PRO A 3 1.75 -19.10 -18.80
N THR A 4 1.64 -20.08 -17.90
CA THR A 4 0.34 -20.65 -17.56
C THR A 4 -0.35 -19.63 -16.68
N THR A 5 -1.38 -18.95 -17.19
CA THR A 5 -2.13 -17.93 -16.44
C THR A 5 -2.79 -18.58 -15.23
N ARG A 6 -2.23 -18.34 -14.04
CA ARG A 6 -2.85 -18.70 -12.76
C ARG A 6 -4.13 -17.88 -12.62
N LYS A 7 -5.25 -18.53 -12.33
CA LYS A 7 -6.49 -17.86 -11.95
C LYS A 7 -6.78 -18.18 -10.50
N THR A 8 -6.98 -17.14 -9.72
CA THR A 8 -7.41 -17.25 -8.32
C THR A 8 -8.88 -16.87 -8.25
N HIS A 9 -9.70 -17.71 -7.62
CA HIS A 9 -11.12 -17.41 -7.36
C HIS A 9 -11.44 -17.64 -5.88
N ALA A 10 -12.35 -16.83 -5.35
CA ALA A 10 -12.78 -16.87 -3.97
C ALA A 10 -14.20 -17.44 -3.84
N THR A 11 -14.44 -18.21 -2.78
CA THR A 11 -15.79 -18.57 -2.33
C THR A 11 -15.92 -18.29 -0.84
N THR A 12 -17.07 -17.76 -0.41
CA THR A 12 -17.33 -17.50 1.02
C THR A 12 -18.43 -18.42 1.53
N GLU A 13 -18.11 -19.27 2.50
CA GLU A 13 -19.08 -20.17 3.17
C GLU A 13 -18.87 -20.14 4.68
N ASN A 14 -19.96 -20.02 5.45
CA ASN A 14 -19.94 -20.06 6.91
C ASN A 14 -18.92 -19.09 7.56
N GLY A 15 -18.74 -17.90 6.99
CA GLY A 15 -17.79 -16.90 7.48
C GLY A 15 -16.33 -17.19 7.15
N ILE A 16 -16.05 -18.13 6.24
CA ILE A 16 -14.70 -18.47 5.78
C ILE A 16 -14.59 -18.18 4.29
N VAL A 17 -13.62 -17.35 3.91
CA VAL A 17 -13.19 -17.17 2.53
C VAL A 17 -12.24 -18.30 2.17
N THR A 18 -12.49 -19.01 1.08
CA THR A 18 -11.56 -19.98 0.51
C THR A 18 -11.14 -19.51 -0.88
N LEU A 19 -9.84 -19.36 -1.06
CA LEU A 19 -9.22 -19.11 -2.35
C LEU A 19 -8.78 -20.42 -2.99
N TYR A 20 -9.01 -20.54 -4.28
CA TYR A 20 -8.56 -21.65 -5.10
C TYR A 20 -7.70 -21.13 -6.23
N ASP A 21 -6.51 -21.68 -6.34
CA ASP A 21 -5.65 -21.48 -7.50
C ASP A 21 -5.92 -22.58 -8.50
N THR A 22 -6.11 -22.19 -9.76
CA THR A 22 -6.22 -23.15 -10.85
C THR A 22 -5.10 -22.98 -11.87
N ASN A 23 -4.66 -24.11 -12.44
CA ASN A 23 -3.80 -24.11 -13.61
C ASN A 23 -4.59 -23.72 -14.88
N GLY A 24 -3.90 -23.61 -16.02
CA GLY A 24 -4.54 -23.30 -17.31
C GLY A 24 -5.55 -24.33 -17.82
N GLN A 25 -5.63 -25.51 -17.18
CA GLN A 25 -6.61 -26.56 -17.47
C GLN A 25 -7.83 -26.52 -16.50
N GLY A 26 -7.79 -25.66 -15.48
CA GLY A 26 -8.84 -25.54 -14.47
C GLY A 26 -8.68 -26.46 -13.26
N ASP A 27 -7.60 -27.25 -13.18
CA ASP A 27 -7.35 -28.10 -12.01
C ASP A 27 -6.91 -27.24 -10.83
N ILE A 28 -7.45 -27.54 -9.65
CA ILE A 28 -7.06 -26.86 -8.41
C ILE A 28 -5.64 -27.27 -8.04
N THR A 29 -4.73 -26.30 -8.05
CA THR A 29 -3.32 -26.46 -7.67
C THR A 29 -3.02 -25.94 -6.27
N GLY A 30 -3.91 -25.12 -5.71
CA GLY A 30 -3.75 -24.52 -4.40
C GLY A 30 -5.10 -24.23 -3.76
N ARG A 31 -5.18 -24.37 -2.44
CA ARG A 31 -6.34 -24.00 -1.63
C ARG A 31 -5.87 -23.35 -0.34
N PHE A 32 -6.44 -22.20 -0.02
CA PHE A 32 -6.17 -21.46 1.20
C PHE A 32 -7.47 -20.92 1.77
N SER A 33 -7.62 -20.93 3.10
CA SER A 33 -8.85 -20.48 3.77
C SER A 33 -8.55 -19.51 4.91
N VAL A 34 -9.37 -18.47 5.01
CA VAL A 34 -9.25 -17.39 6.02
C VAL A 34 -10.64 -17.07 6.58
N PRO A 35 -10.80 -17.00 7.91
CA PRO A 35 -12.00 -16.41 8.50
C PRO A 35 -12.19 -14.97 8.03
N VAL A 36 -13.40 -14.59 7.62
CA VAL A 36 -13.68 -13.25 7.06
C VAL A 36 -13.27 -12.14 8.04
N ASP A 37 -13.51 -12.34 9.32
CA ASP A 37 -13.21 -11.42 10.42
C ASP A 37 -11.70 -11.23 10.65
N ASP A 38 -10.88 -12.21 10.29
CA ASP A 38 -9.42 -12.12 10.38
C ASP A 38 -8.80 -11.32 9.24
N ILE A 39 -9.47 -11.20 8.08
CA ILE A 39 -8.91 -10.60 6.86
C ILE A 39 -8.34 -9.20 7.12
N PRO A 40 -9.06 -8.24 7.74
CA PRO A 40 -8.51 -6.91 7.98
C PRO A 40 -7.24 -6.90 8.82
N ALA A 41 -7.18 -7.71 9.88
CA ALA A 41 -6.04 -7.75 10.79
C ALA A 41 -4.81 -8.42 10.13
N ARG A 42 -5.04 -9.42 9.29
CA ARG A 42 -3.97 -10.13 8.57
C ARG A 42 -3.41 -9.30 7.41
N LEU A 43 -4.26 -8.55 6.70
CA LEU A 43 -3.83 -7.55 5.72
C LEU A 43 -2.91 -6.52 6.37
N ASP A 44 -3.35 -5.95 7.49
CA ASP A 44 -2.58 -4.91 8.19
C ASP A 44 -1.22 -5.40 8.72
N LYS A 45 -1.12 -6.68 9.07
CA LYS A 45 0.15 -7.33 9.44
C LYS A 45 1.07 -7.58 8.25
N GLY A 46 0.59 -7.38 7.02
CA GLY A 46 1.38 -7.55 5.81
C GLY A 46 1.48 -8.97 5.31
N GLU A 47 0.60 -9.88 5.73
CA GLU A 47 0.67 -11.30 5.35
C GLU A 47 0.57 -11.54 3.83
N TRP A 48 0.12 -10.54 3.08
CA TRP A 48 -0.04 -10.59 1.63
C TRP A 48 0.57 -9.37 0.93
N ASP A 49 1.56 -8.71 1.54
CA ASP A 49 2.24 -7.56 0.92
C ASP A 49 2.92 -7.94 -0.41
N ASP A 50 3.43 -9.18 -0.52
CA ASP A 50 4.07 -9.73 -1.73
C ASP A 50 3.10 -10.38 -2.73
N ASP A 51 1.83 -10.56 -2.36
CA ASP A 51 0.81 -11.19 -3.21
C ASP A 51 -0.46 -10.35 -3.24
N GLN A 52 -0.36 -9.21 -3.93
CA GLN A 52 -1.47 -8.27 -4.07
C GLN A 52 -2.70 -8.92 -4.74
N THR A 53 -2.50 -9.91 -5.64
CA THR A 53 -3.64 -10.60 -6.27
C THR A 53 -4.45 -11.35 -5.22
N THR A 54 -3.78 -12.12 -4.37
CA THR A 54 -4.41 -12.79 -3.23
C THR A 54 -5.07 -11.79 -2.29
N ALA A 55 -4.37 -10.70 -1.94
CA ALA A 55 -4.91 -9.66 -1.07
C ALA A 55 -6.19 -9.04 -1.63
N PHE A 56 -6.22 -8.66 -2.91
CA PHE A 56 -7.41 -8.08 -3.55
C PHE A 56 -8.58 -9.07 -3.60
N CYS A 57 -8.34 -10.36 -3.90
CA CYS A 57 -9.39 -11.38 -3.84
C CYS A 57 -9.98 -11.53 -2.42
N LEU A 58 -9.15 -11.45 -1.38
CA LEU A 58 -9.61 -11.50 0.01
C LEU A 58 -10.40 -10.23 0.38
N ILE A 59 -9.95 -9.06 -0.07
CA ILE A 59 -10.66 -7.78 0.16
C ILE A 59 -12.01 -7.80 -0.55
N GLU A 60 -12.10 -8.28 -1.79
CA GLU A 60 -13.36 -8.42 -2.52
C GLU A 60 -14.33 -9.37 -1.80
N ALA A 61 -13.87 -10.57 -1.44
CA ALA A 61 -14.67 -11.53 -0.69
C ALA A 61 -15.10 -11.00 0.69
N TRP A 62 -14.24 -10.21 1.35
CA TRP A 62 -14.57 -9.52 2.59
C TRP A 62 -15.63 -8.44 2.37
N MET A 63 -15.50 -7.60 1.34
CA MET A 63 -16.47 -6.54 1.02
C MET A 63 -17.86 -7.11 0.68
N GLU A 64 -17.93 -8.30 0.09
CA GLU A 64 -19.20 -8.97 -0.23
C GLU A 64 -19.83 -9.70 0.97
N SER A 65 -19.07 -9.93 2.05
CA SER A 65 -19.54 -10.67 3.21
C SER A 65 -20.50 -9.85 4.08
N PRO A 66 -21.57 -10.45 4.63
CA PRO A 66 -22.43 -9.78 5.62
C PRO A 66 -21.73 -9.53 6.96
N LEU A 67 -20.54 -10.10 7.17
CA LEU A 67 -19.70 -9.85 8.34
C LEU A 67 -18.76 -8.65 8.14
N ASN A 68 -18.86 -7.96 7.00
CA ASN A 68 -18.05 -6.78 6.76
C ASN A 68 -18.43 -5.66 7.73
N VAL A 69 -17.41 -5.09 8.37
CA VAL A 69 -17.54 -3.85 9.13
C VAL A 69 -16.49 -2.94 8.55
N ASP A 70 -16.91 -1.79 8.03
CA ASP A 70 -16.00 -0.84 7.38
C ASP A 70 -14.73 -0.66 8.20
N SER A 71 -13.60 -1.10 7.63
CA SER A 71 -12.40 -1.38 8.40
C SER A 71 -11.28 -0.44 8.00
N ARG A 72 -10.88 0.38 8.96
CA ARG A 72 -9.70 1.25 8.87
C ARG A 72 -8.46 0.49 8.45
N LEU A 73 -8.29 -0.77 8.90
CA LEU A 73 -7.14 -1.60 8.60
C LEU A 73 -7.07 -1.96 7.10
N VAL A 74 -8.21 -2.29 6.49
CA VAL A 74 -8.29 -2.58 5.04
C VAL A 74 -7.95 -1.32 4.24
N HIS A 75 -8.56 -0.18 4.59
CA HIS A 75 -8.30 1.09 3.89
C HIS A 75 -6.86 1.55 4.03
N ARG A 76 -6.26 1.41 5.22
CA ARG A 76 -4.85 1.69 5.46
C ARG A 76 -3.96 0.82 4.58
N TRP A 77 -4.24 -0.49 4.51
CA TRP A 77 -3.49 -1.39 3.65
C TRP A 77 -3.62 -1.01 2.18
N LEU A 78 -4.83 -0.71 1.69
CA LEU A 78 -5.05 -0.28 0.31
C LEU A 78 -4.24 0.97 -0.04
N VAL A 79 -4.29 2.01 0.79
CA VAL A 79 -3.51 3.24 0.57
C VAL A 79 -2.00 2.96 0.56
N ALA A 80 -1.51 2.20 1.54
CA ALA A 80 -0.09 1.86 1.63
C ALA A 80 0.36 1.06 0.40
N SER A 81 -0.33 -0.02 0.06
CA SER A 81 0.03 -0.88 -1.08
C SER A 81 -0.02 -0.15 -2.42
N THR A 82 -1.03 0.71 -2.63
CA THR A 82 -1.11 1.54 -3.84
C THR A 82 0.03 2.55 -3.90
N TRP A 83 0.38 3.19 -2.78
CA TRP A 83 1.54 4.10 -2.73
C TRP A 83 2.84 3.39 -3.09
N ILE A 84 3.12 2.24 -2.47
CA ILE A 84 4.31 1.44 -2.79
C ILE A 84 4.34 1.12 -4.29
N ALA A 85 3.25 0.55 -4.83
CA ALA A 85 3.18 0.14 -6.23
C ALA A 85 3.44 1.31 -7.20
N GLU A 86 2.80 2.48 -6.97
CA GLU A 86 3.00 3.66 -7.81
C GLU A 86 4.42 4.25 -7.71
N ARG A 87 5.08 4.15 -6.55
CA ARG A 87 6.48 4.56 -6.40
C ARG A 87 7.42 3.60 -7.11
N CYS A 88 7.21 2.30 -6.95
CA CYS A 88 7.98 1.27 -7.63
C CYS A 88 7.95 1.41 -9.15
N GLU A 89 6.76 1.65 -9.72
CA GLU A 89 6.58 1.90 -11.14
C GLU A 89 7.29 3.20 -11.58
N ALA A 90 7.13 4.28 -10.81
CA ALA A 90 7.71 5.58 -11.16
C ALA A 90 9.24 5.62 -11.13
N PHE A 91 9.88 4.82 -10.26
CA PHE A 91 11.33 4.81 -10.06
C PHE A 91 12.05 3.66 -10.78
N GLU A 92 11.35 2.91 -11.66
CA GLU A 92 11.89 1.73 -12.34
C GLU A 92 12.58 0.75 -11.37
N ALA A 93 12.10 0.68 -10.12
CA ALA A 93 12.70 -0.17 -9.10
C ALA A 93 12.56 -1.63 -9.52
N PHE A 94 13.70 -2.34 -9.57
CA PHE A 94 13.81 -3.62 -10.25
C PHE A 94 12.95 -4.73 -9.60
N GLU A 95 12.76 -4.68 -8.28
CA GLU A 95 11.85 -5.54 -7.53
C GLU A 95 11.27 -4.73 -6.36
N CYS A 96 9.98 -4.92 -6.07
CA CYS A 96 9.31 -4.34 -4.91
C CYS A 96 8.73 -5.44 -4.05
N THR A 97 9.58 -5.98 -3.18
CA THR A 97 9.23 -7.05 -2.25
C THR A 97 9.12 -6.48 -0.84
N SER A 98 8.34 -7.13 0.01
CA SER A 98 8.09 -6.74 1.40
C SER A 98 9.37 -6.70 2.25
N ASP A 99 10.39 -7.46 1.84
CA ASP A 99 11.71 -7.56 2.47
C ASP A 99 12.71 -6.49 1.96
N GLU A 100 12.39 -5.81 0.86
CA GLU A 100 13.29 -4.83 0.25
C GLU A 100 12.96 -3.40 0.67
N THR A 101 14.02 -2.66 1.00
CA THR A 101 13.94 -1.23 1.28
C THR A 101 13.99 -0.49 -0.05
N HIS A 102 12.93 0.26 -0.37
CA HIS A 102 12.97 1.18 -1.50
C HIS A 102 13.41 2.55 -1.04
N TYR A 103 14.39 3.11 -1.76
CA TYR A 103 14.77 4.50 -1.66
C TYR A 103 14.13 5.22 -2.83
N PHE A 104 13.35 6.25 -2.53
CA PHE A 104 12.91 7.16 -3.56
C PHE A 104 13.34 8.57 -3.21
N SER A 105 13.80 9.29 -4.24
CA SER A 105 14.12 10.70 -4.14
C SER A 105 12.83 11.51 -4.13
N THR A 106 12.59 12.30 -3.09
CA THR A 106 11.63 13.41 -3.18
C THR A 106 12.38 14.69 -3.52
N GLU A 107 11.99 15.37 -4.60
CA GLU A 107 12.53 16.69 -4.93
C GLU A 107 11.95 17.78 -4.02
N ASP A 108 12.82 18.64 -3.51
CA ASP A 108 12.44 19.92 -2.97
C ASP A 108 12.61 20.99 -4.07
N ASP A 109 11.49 21.38 -4.68
CA ASP A 109 11.43 22.34 -5.81
C ASP A 109 12.19 23.66 -5.55
N ALA A 110 12.47 24.01 -4.28
CA ALA A 110 13.14 25.25 -3.93
C ALA A 110 14.68 25.18 -3.99
N ASP A 111 15.29 24.03 -3.69
CA ASP A 111 16.74 23.94 -3.45
C ASP A 111 17.43 22.76 -4.18
N GLY A 112 16.68 21.92 -4.92
CA GLY A 112 17.24 20.81 -5.68
C GLY A 112 17.79 19.66 -4.81
N PHE A 113 17.35 19.57 -3.55
CA PHE A 113 17.70 18.46 -2.67
C PHE A 113 16.87 17.22 -3.00
N HIS A 114 17.56 16.08 -3.01
CA HIS A 114 16.97 14.76 -3.14
C HIS A 114 17.02 14.08 -1.78
N TYR A 115 15.86 13.74 -1.23
CA TYR A 115 15.77 12.97 0.02
C TYR A 115 15.55 11.52 -0.29
N GLU A 116 16.41 10.65 0.23
CA GLU A 116 16.21 9.20 0.16
C GLU A 116 15.27 8.78 1.30
N VAL A 117 14.11 8.27 0.94
CA VAL A 117 13.10 7.83 1.91
C VAL A 117 13.03 6.32 1.94
N TYR A 118 13.20 5.74 3.12
CA TYR A 118 13.02 4.31 3.39
C TYR A 118 11.53 3.94 3.33
N LEU A 119 11.15 3.17 2.31
CA LEU A 119 9.76 2.80 2.08
C LEU A 119 9.59 1.29 2.05
N THR A 120 8.85 0.78 3.04
CA THR A 120 8.32 -0.59 3.06
C THR A 120 6.80 -0.53 3.25
N PRO A 121 6.05 -1.56 2.86
CA PRO A 121 4.61 -1.63 3.14
C PRO A 121 4.29 -1.42 4.63
N GLU A 122 5.09 -2.02 5.52
CA GLU A 122 4.96 -1.83 6.97
C GLU A 122 5.20 -0.37 7.39
N SER A 123 6.29 0.26 6.90
CA SER A 123 6.60 1.65 7.25
C SER A 123 5.51 2.61 6.77
N ALA A 124 4.89 2.33 5.62
CA ALA A 124 3.75 3.08 5.11
C ALA A 124 2.49 2.93 5.97
N ARG A 125 2.15 1.71 6.39
CA ARG A 125 1.03 1.50 7.31
C ARG A 125 1.28 2.19 8.65
N ARG A 126 2.47 2.04 9.24
CA ARG A 126 2.81 2.70 10.51
C ARG A 126 2.72 4.21 10.41
N THR A 127 3.31 4.79 9.37
CA THR A 127 3.29 6.24 9.11
C THR A 127 1.85 6.78 8.96
N LEU A 128 0.96 6.05 8.28
CA LEU A 128 -0.46 6.41 8.21
C LEU A 128 -1.15 6.32 9.57
N ALA A 129 -0.85 5.29 10.36
CA ALA A 129 -1.39 5.15 11.72
C ALA A 129 -1.00 6.36 12.60
N GLU A 130 0.27 6.73 12.58
CA GLU A 130 0.83 7.79 13.42
C GLU A 130 0.41 9.19 12.98
N SER A 131 0.35 9.44 11.66
CA SER A 131 0.04 10.77 11.12
C SER A 131 -1.46 11.05 10.93
N VAL A 132 -2.27 10.01 10.74
CA VAL A 132 -3.71 10.16 10.46
C VAL A 132 -4.54 9.64 11.62
N GLU A 133 -4.34 8.39 12.03
CA GLU A 133 -5.28 7.71 12.94
C GLU A 133 -5.16 8.23 14.37
N ILE A 134 -3.94 8.31 14.91
CA ILE A 134 -3.70 8.78 16.28
C ILE A 134 -4.23 10.21 16.46
N PRO A 135 -3.89 11.21 15.61
CA PRO A 135 -4.39 12.57 15.80
C PRO A 135 -5.92 12.69 15.67
N LEU A 136 -6.54 11.88 14.81
CA LEU A 136 -8.00 11.86 14.67
C LEU A 136 -8.67 11.23 15.89
N ALA A 137 -8.11 10.14 16.44
CA ALA A 137 -8.60 9.51 17.67
C ALA A 137 -8.45 10.46 18.87
N GLU A 138 -7.30 11.11 19.04
CA GLU A 138 -7.06 12.07 20.13
C GLU A 138 -8.04 13.26 20.08
N LYS A 139 -8.33 13.75 18.87
CA LYS A 139 -9.17 14.94 18.69
C LYS A 139 -10.66 14.65 18.79
N TYR A 140 -11.11 13.48 18.33
CA TYR A 140 -12.53 13.18 18.15
C TYR A 140 -13.03 11.97 18.95
N GLY A 141 -12.14 11.25 19.63
CA GLY A 141 -12.41 9.96 20.27
C GLY A 141 -12.27 8.78 19.29
N ASP A 142 -12.06 7.58 19.81
CA ASP A 142 -11.71 6.38 19.01
C ASP A 142 -12.70 6.08 17.88
N GLU A 143 -14.01 6.09 18.17
CA GLU A 143 -15.05 5.73 17.20
C GLU A 143 -15.17 6.77 16.06
N GLU A 144 -15.25 8.05 16.42
CA GLU A 144 -15.34 9.16 15.45
C GLU A 144 -14.02 9.35 14.69
N GLY A 145 -12.89 9.20 15.37
CA GLY A 145 -11.56 9.23 14.80
C GLY A 145 -11.38 8.14 13.75
N ASN A 146 -11.77 6.90 14.06
CA ASN A 146 -11.74 5.79 13.11
C ASN A 146 -12.58 6.05 11.86
N ARG A 147 -13.82 6.53 12.02
CA ARG A 147 -14.69 6.84 10.89
C ARG A 147 -14.12 7.95 10.02
N ARG A 148 -13.47 8.95 10.61
CA ARG A 148 -12.79 10.02 9.87
C ARG A 148 -11.54 9.53 9.16
N ALA A 149 -10.76 8.63 9.77
CA ALA A 149 -9.59 8.03 9.15
C ALA A 149 -10.00 7.23 7.91
N ILE A 150 -11.04 6.40 8.02
CA ILE A 150 -11.61 5.66 6.88
C ILE A 150 -12.02 6.63 5.76
N ALA A 151 -12.80 7.67 6.07
CA ALA A 151 -13.22 8.65 5.08
C ALA A 151 -12.04 9.42 4.45
N PHE A 152 -10.95 9.63 5.19
CA PHE A 152 -9.73 10.22 4.68
C PHE A 152 -9.04 9.28 3.68
N TYR A 153 -8.82 8.01 4.06
CA TYR A 153 -8.21 7.01 3.18
C TYR A 153 -9.04 6.77 1.90
N GLN A 154 -10.37 6.72 2.00
CA GLN A 154 -11.24 6.62 0.83
C GLN A 154 -11.05 7.79 -0.16
N ARG A 155 -10.77 9.01 0.34
CA ARG A 155 -10.46 10.17 -0.51
C ARG A 155 -9.06 10.13 -1.10
N MET A 156 -8.15 9.39 -0.49
CA MET A 156 -6.79 9.18 -1.02
C MET A 156 -6.77 8.22 -2.20
N LEU A 157 -7.83 7.44 -2.41
CA LEU A 157 -7.92 6.44 -3.48
C LEU A 157 -8.82 6.92 -4.64
N LYS A 158 -8.47 6.53 -5.86
CA LYS A 158 -9.29 6.65 -7.08
C LYS A 158 -9.79 5.27 -7.49
N PHE A 159 -11.09 5.05 -7.39
CA PHE A 159 -11.76 3.81 -7.83
C PHE A 159 -12.23 3.86 -9.29
N THR A 160 -11.78 4.84 -10.07
CA THR A 160 -12.37 5.17 -11.38
C THR A 160 -11.91 4.26 -12.51
N ASN A 161 -10.76 3.58 -12.39
CA ASN A 161 -10.26 2.60 -13.35
C ASN A 161 -9.46 1.52 -12.60
N SER A 162 -9.43 0.30 -13.12
CA SER A 162 -8.42 -0.70 -12.72
C SER A 162 -7.12 -0.39 -13.49
N PRO A 163 -5.95 -0.34 -12.83
CA PRO A 163 -5.69 -0.64 -11.41
C PRO A 163 -6.06 0.50 -10.44
N LEU A 164 -6.29 0.15 -9.17
CA LEU A 164 -6.48 1.09 -8.07
C LEU A 164 -5.29 2.06 -8.02
N SER A 165 -5.57 3.36 -7.93
CA SER A 165 -4.54 4.42 -7.92
C SER A 165 -4.82 5.46 -6.83
N LEU A 166 -3.82 6.26 -6.49
CA LEU A 166 -3.96 7.38 -5.58
C LEU A 166 -4.66 8.58 -6.26
N SER A 167 -5.44 9.29 -5.46
CA SER A 167 -5.91 10.62 -5.83
C SER A 167 -4.76 11.62 -5.80
N ASP A 168 -4.89 12.74 -6.53
CA ASP A 168 -3.85 13.77 -6.55
C ASP A 168 -3.59 14.31 -5.13
N SER A 169 -4.66 14.40 -4.33
CA SER A 169 -4.56 14.75 -2.91
C SER A 169 -3.89 13.65 -2.07
N GLY A 170 -4.15 12.37 -2.36
CA GLY A 170 -3.49 11.26 -1.66
C GLY A 170 -2.00 11.21 -1.95
N LEU A 171 -1.65 11.37 -3.23
CA LEU A 171 -0.29 11.47 -3.72
C LEU A 171 0.46 12.64 -3.06
N GLN A 172 -0.14 13.83 -3.07
CA GLN A 172 0.45 15.03 -2.47
C GLN A 172 0.64 14.87 -0.95
N TYR A 173 -0.36 14.31 -0.26
CA TYR A 173 -0.29 14.09 1.18
C TYR A 173 0.85 13.15 1.56
N LEU A 174 0.94 11.98 0.92
CA LEU A 174 1.99 11.00 1.18
C LEU A 174 3.37 11.53 0.83
N THR A 175 3.51 12.21 -0.32
CA THR A 175 4.78 12.84 -0.72
C THR A 175 5.23 13.84 0.35
N GLY A 176 4.36 14.77 0.75
CA GLY A 176 4.70 15.76 1.77
C GLY A 176 5.03 15.15 3.13
N LEU A 177 4.30 14.10 3.53
CA LEU A 177 4.54 13.38 4.79
C LEU A 177 5.93 12.74 4.81
N TYR A 178 6.31 12.06 3.73
CA TYR A 178 7.59 11.39 3.63
C TYR A 178 8.77 12.36 3.43
N THR A 179 8.58 13.44 2.66
CA THR A 179 9.59 14.51 2.57
C THR A 179 9.82 15.18 3.93
N ALA A 180 8.77 15.42 4.71
CA ALA A 180 8.92 15.97 6.06
C ALA A 180 9.68 15.02 6.98
N ALA A 181 9.33 13.72 6.97
CA ALA A 181 10.02 12.71 7.77
C ALA A 181 11.52 12.61 7.43
N ALA A 182 11.88 12.66 6.13
CA ALA A 182 13.27 12.61 5.70
C ALA A 182 14.07 13.88 6.04
N ARG A 183 13.42 15.06 6.02
CA ARG A 183 14.04 16.30 6.50
C ARG A 183 14.36 16.23 8.00
N GLU A 184 13.47 15.64 8.79
CA GLU A 184 13.66 15.48 10.24
C GLU A 184 14.74 14.44 10.58
N SER A 185 14.90 13.37 9.78
CA SER A 185 15.94 12.37 9.98
C SER A 185 17.35 12.87 9.63
N GLY A 186 17.46 13.92 8.81
CA GLY A 186 18.75 14.51 8.42
C GLY A 186 19.51 13.72 7.35
N GLU A 187 18.88 12.72 6.73
CA GLU A 187 19.44 11.94 5.61
C GLU A 187 19.22 12.71 4.30
N CYS A 188 19.99 13.78 4.14
CA CYS A 188 19.98 14.62 2.95
C CYS A 188 21.28 14.39 2.17
N TRP A 189 21.18 13.83 0.96
CA TRP A 189 22.31 13.77 0.04
C TRP A 189 22.20 14.93 -0.94
N GLN A 190 23.21 15.79 -0.96
CA GLN A 190 23.38 16.79 -1.99
C GLN A 190 23.97 16.06 -3.21
N THR A 191 23.20 15.90 -4.28
CA THR A 191 23.76 15.46 -5.57
C THR A 191 24.68 16.60 -6.01
N LEU A 192 25.98 16.47 -5.70
CA LEU A 192 26.99 17.28 -6.35
C LEU A 192 26.86 16.95 -7.84
N GLN A 193 26.30 17.88 -8.62
CA GLN A 193 26.70 17.99 -10.02
C GLN A 193 28.20 18.28 -9.99
N GLU A 194 29.02 17.23 -9.96
CA GLU A 194 30.40 17.33 -10.39
C GLU A 194 30.33 17.88 -11.82
N GLY A 195 30.77 19.13 -11.96
CA GLY A 195 30.93 19.73 -13.26
C GLY A 195 31.85 18.82 -14.08
N ASP A 196 31.43 18.54 -15.31
CA ASP A 196 32.31 18.15 -16.39
C ASP A 196 33.34 19.28 -16.60
N ASP A 197 34.34 19.35 -15.74
CA ASP A 197 35.66 19.89 -16.04
C ASP A 197 36.46 18.75 -16.66
N ASP A 198 36.20 18.46 -17.93
CA ASP A 198 37.16 17.78 -18.82
C ASP A 198 36.86 18.14 -20.28
N PHE A 199 37.19 19.39 -20.65
CA PHE A 199 37.54 19.71 -22.03
C PHE A 199 39.07 19.66 -22.17
N ILE A 200 39.54 18.58 -22.79
CA ILE A 200 40.83 18.55 -23.53
C ILE A 200 40.65 19.29 -24.86
#